data_AF-A0A401Z6J5-F1
#
_entry.id   AF-A0A401Z6J5-F1
#
_cell.length_a   1.000
_cell.length_b   1.000
_cell.length_c   1.000
_cell.angle_alpha   90.00
_cell.angle_beta   90.00
_cell.angle_gamma   90.00
#
_symmetry.space_group_name_H-M   'P 1'
#
loop_
_entity.id
_entity.type
_entity.pdbx_description
1 polymer ?
#
loop_
_entity_poly.entity_id
_entity_poly.type
_entity_poly.pdbx_seq_one_letter_code
_entity_poly.pdbx_strand_id
1 'polypeptide(L)'
;MTSRNHALLTDPAHTMPVVPAAPPAGVAWLRAGVARFSDGAVHRRRRALVVADLDRIDPRRLRESAARDGRGPVEVLAEALGLPGELAASIAADVAVVATAYQPHTAITAEADRAVVRLVRVCGGVADEATANRIGLLVQACDATKALVAHLASGRTDPPVPRTRRVAPDGTTVEIDLTEAPFGLGPHACPAHTHAHSLASGLLEAATPQPTGPNPT
;
A
#
# COMPACT_ATOMS: atom_id res chain seq x y z
N MET A 1 -1.40 -23.05 21.13
CA MET A 1 -1.94 -23.51 19.83
C MET A 1 -1.84 -22.34 18.87
N THR A 2 -1.11 -22.48 17.78
CA THR A 2 -1.01 -21.46 16.73
C THR A 2 -2.32 -21.44 15.94
N SER A 3 -2.97 -20.28 15.81
CA SER A 3 -4.23 -20.14 15.06
C SER A 3 -4.07 -20.62 13.62
N ARG A 4 -5.15 -21.17 13.02
CA ARG A 4 -5.16 -21.63 11.62
C ARG A 4 -4.66 -20.53 10.68
N ASN A 5 -5.06 -19.28 10.88
CA ASN A 5 -4.66 -18.16 10.03
C ASN A 5 -3.16 -17.88 10.14
N HIS A 6 -2.59 -17.97 11.35
CA HIS A 6 -1.15 -17.84 11.52
C HIS A 6 -0.42 -18.93 10.74
N ALA A 7 -0.84 -20.19 10.82
CA ALA A 7 -0.21 -21.27 10.05
C ALA A 7 -0.24 -20.98 8.54
N LEU A 8 -1.40 -20.58 8.00
CA LEU A 8 -1.57 -20.24 6.57
C LEU A 8 -0.73 -19.04 6.11
N LEU A 9 -0.45 -18.07 6.99
CA LEU A 9 0.36 -16.90 6.67
C LEU A 9 1.87 -17.15 6.73
N THR A 10 2.30 -18.13 7.55
CA THR A 10 3.73 -18.42 7.77
C THR A 10 4.25 -19.64 7.03
N ASP A 11 3.37 -20.53 6.59
CA ASP A 11 3.74 -21.75 5.87
C ASP A 11 4.16 -21.43 4.42
N PRO A 12 5.41 -21.73 4.00
CA PRO A 12 5.88 -21.48 2.64
C PRO A 12 5.14 -22.28 1.56
N ALA A 13 4.39 -23.33 1.92
CA ALA A 13 3.58 -24.10 0.98
C ALA A 13 2.30 -23.35 0.55
N HIS A 14 1.92 -22.28 1.27
CA HIS A 14 0.81 -21.40 0.94
C HIS A 14 1.34 -20.16 0.19
N THR A 15 1.28 -20.18 -1.13
CA THR A 15 1.93 -19.20 -2.00
C THR A 15 0.98 -18.07 -2.44
N MET A 16 1.52 -17.02 -3.05
CA MET A 16 0.76 -15.99 -3.73
C MET A 16 0.20 -16.51 -5.06
N PRO A 17 -1.00 -16.06 -5.46
CA PRO A 17 -1.51 -16.31 -6.81
C PRO A 17 -0.51 -15.85 -7.87
N VAL A 18 -0.24 -16.73 -8.85
CA VAL A 18 0.69 -16.43 -9.95
C VAL A 18 0.14 -15.28 -10.77
N VAL A 19 0.95 -14.24 -10.96
CA VAL A 19 0.69 -13.16 -11.91
C VAL A 19 1.58 -13.38 -13.15
N PRO A 20 1.00 -13.52 -14.35
CA PRO A 20 1.78 -13.65 -15.58
C PRO A 20 2.69 -12.44 -15.82
N ALA A 21 3.87 -12.69 -16.40
CA ALA A 21 4.71 -11.60 -16.89
C ALA A 21 3.98 -10.80 -17.98
N ALA A 22 4.24 -9.49 -18.02
CA ALA A 22 3.63 -8.59 -18.99
C ALA A 22 4.66 -7.58 -19.53
N PRO A 23 4.50 -7.11 -20.79
CA PRO A 23 5.30 -6.02 -21.35
C PRO A 23 5.25 -4.77 -20.47
N PRO A 24 6.26 -3.88 -20.49
CA PRO A 24 6.45 -2.81 -19.50
C PRO A 24 5.47 -1.63 -19.62
N ALA A 25 4.17 -1.90 -19.49
CA ALA A 25 3.09 -0.94 -19.52
C ALA A 25 1.84 -1.48 -18.83
N GLY A 26 1.07 -0.58 -18.24
CA GLY A 26 -0.25 -0.88 -17.71
C GLY A 26 -0.27 -1.71 -16.42
N VAL A 27 -1.48 -2.06 -15.99
CA VAL A 27 -1.76 -2.73 -14.72
C VAL A 27 -1.21 -4.15 -14.70
N ALA A 28 -1.25 -4.87 -15.84
CA ALA A 28 -0.70 -6.22 -15.92
C ALA A 28 0.79 -6.25 -15.57
N TRP A 29 1.56 -5.30 -16.11
CA TRP A 29 2.98 -5.12 -15.77
C TRP A 29 3.17 -4.74 -14.31
N LEU A 30 2.39 -3.77 -13.81
CA LEU A 30 2.48 -3.35 -12.42
C LEU A 30 2.28 -4.54 -11.48
N ARG A 31 1.22 -5.34 -11.69
CA ARG A 31 0.95 -6.55 -10.90
C ARG A 31 2.11 -7.55 -11.00
N ALA A 32 2.66 -7.74 -12.20
CA ALA A 32 3.77 -8.67 -12.43
C ALA A 32 5.09 -8.21 -11.81
N GLY A 33 5.27 -6.91 -11.57
CA GLY A 33 6.52 -6.29 -11.09
C GLY A 33 6.60 -6.04 -9.58
N VAL A 34 5.47 -6.05 -8.86
CA VAL A 34 5.44 -5.75 -7.41
C VAL A 34 5.80 -6.96 -6.53
N ALA A 35 6.31 -6.67 -5.34
CA ALA A 35 6.55 -7.66 -4.30
C ALA A 35 5.25 -8.35 -3.83
N ARG A 36 4.15 -7.59 -3.74
CA ARG A 36 2.85 -8.03 -3.19
C ARG A 36 2.31 -9.32 -3.82
N PHE A 37 2.64 -9.59 -5.08
CA PHE A 37 2.14 -10.74 -5.84
C PHE A 37 3.26 -11.69 -6.28
N SER A 38 4.31 -11.83 -5.46
CA SER A 38 5.45 -12.68 -5.76
C SER A 38 5.88 -13.49 -4.54
N ASP A 39 6.66 -14.55 -4.74
CA ASP A 39 7.23 -15.37 -3.66
C ASP A 39 8.75 -15.59 -3.83
N GLY A 40 9.34 -16.21 -2.81
CA GLY A 40 10.71 -16.72 -2.87
C GLY A 40 11.75 -15.62 -3.12
N ALA A 41 12.73 -15.92 -3.98
CA ALA A 41 13.83 -15.00 -4.30
C ALA A 41 13.36 -13.73 -5.02
N VAL A 42 12.34 -13.84 -5.88
CA VAL A 42 11.75 -12.70 -6.60
C VAL A 42 11.09 -11.75 -5.60
N HIS A 43 10.29 -12.28 -4.67
CA HIS A 43 9.70 -11.49 -3.60
C HIS A 43 10.75 -10.80 -2.74
N ARG A 44 11.78 -11.53 -2.28
CA ARG A 44 12.84 -10.95 -1.45
C ARG A 44 13.53 -9.77 -2.14
N ARG A 45 13.86 -9.91 -3.43
CA ARG A 45 14.49 -8.84 -4.22
C ARG A 45 13.57 -7.61 -4.33
N ARG A 46 12.31 -7.80 -4.71
CA ARG A 46 11.35 -6.70 -4.89
C ARG A 46 10.98 -6.03 -3.56
N ARG A 47 10.84 -6.82 -2.50
CA ARG A 47 10.61 -6.32 -1.15
C ARG A 47 11.78 -5.47 -0.67
N ALA A 48 13.02 -5.84 -1.00
CA ALA A 48 14.19 -5.03 -0.64
C ALA A 48 14.13 -3.62 -1.27
N LEU A 49 13.59 -3.47 -2.49
CA LEU A 49 13.34 -2.16 -3.10
C LEU A 49 12.30 -1.35 -2.31
N VAL A 50 11.20 -1.99 -1.89
CA VAL A 50 10.18 -1.34 -1.03
C VAL A 50 10.76 -0.90 0.31
N VAL A 51 11.55 -1.77 0.95
CA VAL A 51 12.20 -1.46 2.23
C VAL A 51 13.19 -0.32 2.07
N ALA A 52 14.00 -0.30 1.02
CA ALA A 52 14.91 0.81 0.74
C ALA A 52 14.20 2.15 0.48
N ASP A 53 12.98 2.13 -0.08
CA ASP A 53 12.14 3.32 -0.19
C ASP A 53 11.62 3.77 1.18
N LEU A 54 11.15 2.84 2.01
CA LEU A 54 10.61 3.12 3.34
C LEU A 54 11.68 3.59 4.34
N ASP A 55 12.89 3.04 4.28
CA ASP A 55 14.00 3.39 5.17
C ASP A 55 14.44 4.86 5.00
N ARG A 56 14.13 5.47 3.84
CA ARG A 56 14.39 6.89 3.57
C ARG A 56 13.31 7.82 4.14
N ILE A 57 12.18 7.28 4.56
CA ILE A 57 11.05 8.05 5.08
C ILE A 57 11.05 7.97 6.60
N ASP A 58 11.32 9.10 7.26
CA ASP A 58 11.14 9.22 8.71
C ASP A 58 9.64 9.18 9.08
N PRO A 59 9.16 8.17 9.83
CA PRO A 59 7.75 8.09 10.22
C PRO A 59 7.27 9.28 11.06
N ARG A 60 8.14 9.97 11.81
CA ARG A 60 7.74 11.17 12.56
C ARG A 60 7.46 12.33 11.62
N ARG A 61 8.37 12.58 10.67
CA ARG A 61 8.17 13.60 9.63
C ARG A 61 6.95 13.30 8.76
N LEU A 62 6.72 12.02 8.45
CA LEU A 62 5.54 11.60 7.70
C LEU A 62 4.24 11.96 8.44
N ARG A 63 4.17 11.70 9.76
CA ARG A 63 3.03 12.10 10.59
C ARG A 63 2.85 13.63 10.61
N GLU A 64 3.93 14.37 10.86
CA GLU A 64 3.91 15.84 10.90
C GLU A 64 3.43 16.45 9.59
N SER A 65 3.85 15.90 8.44
CA SER A 65 3.38 16.36 7.12
C SER A 65 1.91 16.04 6.91
N ALA A 66 1.47 14.85 7.33
CA ALA A 66 0.07 14.45 7.24
C ALA A 66 -0.88 15.29 8.13
N ALA A 67 -0.36 15.85 9.23
CA ALA A 67 -1.14 16.68 10.15
C ALA A 67 -1.30 18.15 9.70
N ARG A 68 -0.47 18.63 8.77
CA ARG A 68 -0.41 20.06 8.40
C ARG A 68 -1.47 20.50 7.39
N ASP A 69 -1.91 19.59 6.51
CA ASP A 69 -2.71 19.94 5.36
C ASP A 69 -3.90 18.97 5.18
N GLY A 70 -4.99 19.43 4.55
CA GLY A 70 -6.14 18.60 4.17
C GLY A 70 -5.86 17.60 3.03
N ARG A 71 -4.63 17.12 2.91
CA ARG A 71 -4.16 16.19 1.89
C ARG A 71 -4.50 14.75 2.24
N GLY A 72 -4.64 13.90 1.22
CA GLY A 72 -4.84 12.47 1.41
C GLY A 72 -3.56 11.68 1.68
N PRO A 73 -3.67 10.37 1.97
CA PRO A 73 -2.52 9.52 2.26
C PRO A 73 -1.56 9.38 1.07
N VAL A 74 -2.07 9.42 -0.16
CA VAL A 74 -1.24 9.22 -1.36
C VAL A 74 -0.39 10.45 -1.64
N GLU A 75 -0.95 11.65 -1.47
CA GLU A 75 -0.27 12.92 -1.66
C GLU A 75 0.92 13.05 -0.71
N VAL A 76 0.69 12.78 0.57
CA VAL A 76 1.73 12.86 1.61
C VAL A 76 2.82 11.82 1.37
N LEU A 77 2.45 10.59 1.03
CA LEU A 77 3.43 9.53 0.76
C LEU A 77 4.21 9.79 -0.55
N ALA A 78 3.58 10.32 -1.58
CA ALA A 78 4.24 10.66 -2.84
C ALA A 78 5.33 11.72 -2.62
N GLU A 79 5.02 12.78 -1.87
CA GLU A 79 6.02 13.80 -1.50
C GLU A 79 7.15 13.19 -0.66
N ALA A 80 6.83 12.35 0.33
CA ALA A 80 7.84 11.68 1.16
C ALA A 80 8.77 10.75 0.36
N LEU A 81 8.29 10.19 -0.76
CA LEU A 81 9.08 9.41 -1.71
C LEU A 81 9.94 10.27 -2.65
N GLY A 82 9.83 11.60 -2.58
CA GLY A 82 10.54 12.55 -3.42
C GLY A 82 9.88 12.78 -4.78
N LEU A 83 8.60 12.45 -4.94
CA LEU A 83 7.86 12.78 -6.16
C LEU A 83 7.47 14.27 -6.16
N PRO A 84 7.32 14.90 -7.34
CA PRO A 84 7.05 16.33 -7.43
C PRO A 84 5.77 16.73 -6.70
N GLY A 85 5.89 17.63 -5.72
CA GLY A 85 4.78 18.02 -4.84
C GLY A 85 3.63 18.71 -5.58
N GLU A 86 3.93 19.46 -6.64
CA GLU A 86 2.96 20.09 -7.53
C GLU A 86 2.10 19.07 -8.31
N LEU A 87 2.56 17.82 -8.43
CA LEU A 87 1.81 16.74 -9.06
C LEU A 87 1.04 15.87 -8.06
N ALA A 88 1.16 16.11 -6.75
CA ALA A 88 0.61 15.24 -5.72
C ALA A 88 -0.88 14.89 -5.93
N ALA A 89 -1.72 15.88 -6.22
CA ALA A 89 -3.15 15.66 -6.49
C ALA A 89 -3.40 14.79 -7.73
N SER A 90 -2.63 15.00 -8.80
CA SER A 90 -2.74 14.17 -10.02
C SER A 90 -2.25 12.74 -9.80
N ILE A 91 -1.19 12.57 -9.01
CA ILE A 91 -0.67 11.25 -8.59
C ILE A 91 -1.75 10.53 -7.78
N ALA A 92 -2.39 11.20 -6.82
CA ALA A 92 -3.45 10.62 -6.01
C ALA A 92 -4.66 10.19 -6.86
N ALA A 93 -5.05 11.01 -7.85
CA ALA A 93 -6.12 10.65 -8.78
C ALA A 93 -5.77 9.42 -9.62
N ASP A 94 -4.57 9.36 -10.20
CA ASP A 94 -4.11 8.20 -10.97
C ASP A 94 -4.01 6.93 -10.12
N VAL A 95 -3.48 7.06 -8.90
CA VAL A 95 -3.40 5.96 -7.94
C VAL A 95 -4.78 5.43 -7.57
N ALA A 96 -5.76 6.30 -7.37
CA ALA A 96 -7.13 5.89 -7.06
C ALA A 96 -7.75 5.08 -8.23
N VAL A 97 -7.52 5.49 -9.48
CA VAL A 97 -7.95 4.73 -10.67
C VAL A 97 -7.27 3.35 -10.67
N VAL A 98 -5.95 3.30 -10.51
CA VAL A 98 -5.19 2.04 -10.50
C VAL A 98 -5.64 1.11 -9.37
N ALA A 99 -5.95 1.65 -8.20
CA ALA A 99 -6.40 0.87 -7.04
C ALA A 99 -7.64 0.00 -7.36
N THR A 100 -8.59 0.51 -8.15
CA THR A 100 -9.78 -0.24 -8.59
C THR A 100 -9.43 -1.48 -9.43
N ALA A 101 -8.31 -1.42 -10.15
CA ALA A 101 -7.81 -2.48 -11.02
C ALA A 101 -6.57 -3.18 -10.43
N TYR A 102 -6.17 -2.94 -9.18
CA TYR A 102 -4.86 -3.40 -8.72
C TYR A 102 -4.83 -4.89 -8.37
N GLN A 103 -5.89 -5.42 -7.76
CA GLN A 103 -5.89 -6.82 -7.30
C GLN A 103 -6.01 -7.81 -8.48
N PRO A 104 -5.32 -8.96 -8.48
CA PRO A 104 -5.32 -9.89 -9.62
C PRO A 104 -6.69 -10.37 -10.09
N HIS A 105 -7.69 -10.37 -9.20
CA HIS A 105 -9.06 -10.80 -9.46
C HIS A 105 -9.99 -9.68 -9.97
N THR A 106 -9.51 -8.43 -10.07
CA THR A 106 -10.29 -7.32 -10.65
C THR A 106 -9.98 -7.17 -12.13
N ALA A 107 -10.97 -6.70 -12.90
CA ALA A 107 -10.80 -6.42 -14.31
C ALA A 107 -9.83 -5.25 -14.52
N ILE A 108 -8.94 -5.38 -15.50
CA ILE A 108 -8.10 -4.27 -15.95
C ILE A 108 -8.92 -3.38 -16.87
N THR A 109 -8.82 -2.07 -16.66
CA THR A 109 -9.48 -1.07 -17.51
C THR A 109 -8.43 -0.29 -18.30
N ALA A 110 -8.81 0.19 -19.49
CA ALA A 110 -7.93 1.02 -20.30
C ALA A 110 -7.52 2.32 -19.60
N GLU A 111 -8.37 2.86 -18.71
CA GLU A 111 -8.02 4.04 -17.93
C GLU A 111 -7.00 3.74 -16.83
N ALA A 112 -7.12 2.59 -16.16
CA ALA A 112 -6.10 2.16 -15.21
C ALA A 112 -4.75 1.90 -15.88
N ASP A 113 -4.74 1.34 -17.10
CA ASP A 113 -3.50 1.18 -17.87
C ASP A 113 -2.85 2.53 -18.19
N ARG A 114 -3.65 3.52 -18.64
CA ARG A 114 -3.16 4.88 -18.89
C ARG A 114 -2.64 5.55 -17.62
N ALA A 115 -3.32 5.37 -16.49
CA ALA A 115 -2.88 5.89 -15.20
C ALA A 115 -1.52 5.30 -14.78
N VAL A 116 -1.29 3.99 -14.97
CA VAL A 116 0.03 3.39 -14.72
C VAL A 116 1.10 4.03 -15.62
N VAL A 117 0.82 4.26 -16.90
CA VAL A 117 1.79 4.91 -17.81
C VAL A 117 2.14 6.33 -17.33
N ARG A 118 1.17 7.10 -16.82
CA ARG A 118 1.43 8.43 -16.24
C ARG A 118 2.27 8.32 -14.97
N LEU A 119 1.95 7.38 -14.07
CA LEU A 119 2.72 7.15 -12.84
C LEU A 119 4.17 6.71 -13.12
N VAL A 120 4.41 5.90 -14.15
CA VAL A 120 5.77 5.56 -14.59
C VAL A 120 6.54 6.81 -15.00
N ARG A 121 5.94 7.73 -15.75
CA ARG A 121 6.59 9.00 -16.15
C ARG A 121 6.95 9.84 -14.93
N VAL A 122 6.05 9.96 -13.97
CA VAL A 122 6.29 10.68 -12.71
C VAL A 122 7.44 10.04 -11.91
N CYS A 123 7.58 8.71 -11.96
CA CYS A 123 8.65 7.98 -11.29
C CYS A 123 9.99 7.98 -12.05
N GLY A 124 10.17 8.81 -13.09
CA GLY A 124 11.41 8.91 -13.87
C GLY A 124 11.37 8.20 -15.23
N GLY A 125 10.22 7.69 -15.65
CA GLY A 125 9.97 7.22 -17.02
C GLY A 125 10.46 5.81 -17.35
N VAL A 126 11.15 5.13 -16.43
CA VAL A 126 11.63 3.75 -16.62
C VAL A 126 10.67 2.77 -15.96
N ALA A 127 10.08 1.88 -16.76
CA ALA A 127 9.19 0.82 -16.29
C ALA A 127 9.98 -0.43 -15.84
N ASP A 128 10.66 -0.31 -14.69
CA ASP A 128 11.42 -1.39 -14.04
C ASP A 128 10.80 -1.84 -12.69
N GLU A 129 11.46 -2.79 -12.01
CA GLU A 129 10.97 -3.28 -10.71
C GLU A 129 10.95 -2.20 -9.63
N ALA A 130 11.89 -1.25 -9.65
CA ALA A 130 11.94 -0.16 -8.66
C ALA A 130 10.71 0.75 -8.82
N THR A 131 10.42 1.16 -10.05
CA THR A 131 9.22 1.94 -10.38
C THR A 131 7.94 1.18 -10.06
N ALA A 132 7.85 -0.11 -10.43
CA ALA A 132 6.67 -0.92 -10.13
C ALA A 132 6.41 -1.00 -8.62
N ASN A 133 7.44 -1.23 -7.80
CA ASN A 133 7.31 -1.33 -6.35
C ASN A 133 7.00 0.02 -5.69
N ARG A 134 7.53 1.13 -6.20
CA ARG A 134 7.16 2.48 -5.74
C ARG A 134 5.70 2.83 -6.03
N ILE A 135 5.23 2.56 -7.25
CA ILE A 135 3.81 2.71 -7.61
C ILE A 135 2.95 1.78 -6.74
N GLY A 136 3.38 0.53 -6.56
CA GLY A 136 2.72 -0.44 -5.70
C GLY A 136 2.63 0.02 -4.24
N LEU A 137 3.59 0.79 -3.74
CA LEU A 137 3.55 1.37 -2.40
C LEU A 137 2.45 2.44 -2.30
N LEU A 138 2.37 3.36 -3.27
CA LEU A 138 1.32 4.38 -3.34
C LEU A 138 -0.08 3.75 -3.43
N VAL A 139 -0.27 2.78 -4.31
CA VAL A 139 -1.55 2.08 -4.49
C VAL A 139 -1.97 1.34 -3.22
N GLN A 140 -1.04 0.69 -2.54
CA GLN A 140 -1.33 0.00 -1.27
C GLN A 140 -1.59 0.95 -0.11
N ALA A 141 -1.07 2.18 -0.15
CA ALA A 141 -1.35 3.21 0.84
C ALA A 141 -2.69 3.91 0.63
N CYS A 142 -3.31 3.82 -0.56
CA CYS A 142 -4.53 4.56 -0.89
C CYS A 142 -5.72 4.19 0.01
N ASP A 143 -6.41 3.09 -0.28
CA ASP A 143 -7.67 2.77 0.42
C ASP A 143 -7.42 2.14 1.79
N ALA A 144 -6.31 1.40 1.95
CA ALA A 144 -5.95 0.80 3.22
C ALA A 144 -5.67 1.87 4.31
N THR A 145 -4.99 2.97 3.97
CA THR A 145 -4.73 4.03 4.96
C THR A 145 -6.01 4.81 5.26
N LYS A 146 -6.88 5.07 4.27
CA LYS A 146 -8.21 5.66 4.52
C LYS A 146 -9.03 4.81 5.49
N ALA A 147 -9.04 3.48 5.30
CA ALA A 147 -9.69 2.54 6.21
C ALA A 147 -9.04 2.57 7.61
N LEU A 148 -7.70 2.60 7.68
CA LEU A 148 -6.97 2.70 8.95
C LEU A 148 -7.33 3.98 9.71
N VAL A 149 -7.40 5.13 9.04
CA VAL A 149 -7.84 6.40 9.65
C VAL A 149 -9.25 6.27 10.23
N ALA A 150 -10.19 5.70 9.46
CA ALA A 150 -11.56 5.48 9.91
C ALA A 150 -11.64 4.52 11.12
N HIS A 151 -10.82 3.46 11.15
CA HIS A 151 -10.74 2.56 12.29
C HIS A 151 -10.20 3.27 13.54
N LEU A 152 -9.10 4.01 13.41
CA LEU A 152 -8.53 4.79 14.50
C LEU A 152 -9.52 5.83 15.05
N ALA A 153 -10.23 6.55 14.18
CA ALA A 153 -11.25 7.52 14.57
C ALA A 153 -12.41 6.89 15.36
N SER A 154 -12.70 5.61 15.13
CA SER A 154 -13.77 4.86 15.80
C SER A 154 -13.28 3.97 16.95
N GLY A 155 -12.00 4.06 17.33
CA GLY A 155 -11.40 3.23 18.37
C GLY A 155 -11.33 1.74 18.01
N ARG A 156 -11.43 1.41 16.73
CA ARG A 156 -11.40 0.04 16.19
C ARG A 156 -9.97 -0.39 15.91
N THR A 157 -9.70 -1.67 16.14
CA THR A 157 -8.40 -2.32 15.84
C THR A 157 -8.47 -3.22 14.60
N ASP A 158 -9.55 -3.09 13.82
CA ASP A 158 -9.77 -3.91 12.65
C ASP A 158 -8.68 -3.73 11.58
N PRO A 159 -8.36 -4.81 10.85
CA PRO A 159 -7.42 -4.75 9.74
C PRO A 159 -7.88 -3.78 8.65
N PRO A 160 -7.02 -2.84 8.19
CA PRO A 160 -7.36 -1.95 7.07
C PRO A 160 -7.54 -2.71 5.74
N VAL A 161 -6.94 -3.88 5.63
CA VAL A 161 -7.21 -4.87 4.58
C VAL A 161 -7.72 -6.13 5.28
N PRO A 162 -9.02 -6.44 5.25
CA PRO A 162 -9.58 -7.44 6.14
C PRO A 162 -9.19 -8.87 5.80
N ARG A 163 -8.86 -9.13 4.53
CA ARG A 163 -8.56 -10.47 4.05
C ARG A 163 -7.43 -10.46 3.04
N THR A 164 -6.68 -11.56 3.01
CA THR A 164 -5.69 -11.85 1.96
C THR A 164 -5.98 -13.20 1.33
N ARG A 165 -5.31 -13.52 0.22
CA ARG A 165 -5.46 -14.81 -0.48
C ARG A 165 -4.12 -15.50 -0.63
N ARG A 166 -4.15 -16.82 -0.52
CA ARG A 166 -3.03 -17.72 -0.81
C ARG A 166 -3.51 -18.86 -1.70
N VAL A 167 -2.59 -19.53 -2.37
CA VAL A 167 -2.81 -20.77 -3.10
C VAL A 167 -2.24 -21.90 -2.25
N ALA A 168 -3.08 -22.85 -1.89
CA ALA A 168 -2.70 -24.04 -1.14
C ALA A 168 -1.94 -25.04 -2.05
N PRO A 169 -1.26 -26.06 -1.48
CA PRO A 169 -0.50 -27.04 -2.27
C PRO A 169 -1.33 -27.82 -3.30
N ASP A 170 -2.63 -27.96 -3.07
CA ASP A 170 -3.58 -28.60 -3.99
C ASP A 170 -4.07 -27.66 -5.11
N GLY A 171 -3.58 -26.41 -5.15
CA GLY A 171 -3.97 -25.38 -6.12
C GLY A 171 -5.19 -24.56 -5.71
N THR A 172 -5.84 -24.87 -4.58
CA THR A 172 -7.04 -24.14 -4.14
C THR A 172 -6.68 -22.75 -3.64
N THR A 173 -7.46 -21.74 -4.03
CA THR A 173 -7.33 -20.40 -3.44
C THR A 173 -8.00 -20.36 -2.08
N VAL A 174 -7.24 -20.01 -1.05
CA VAL A 174 -7.71 -19.87 0.33
C VAL A 174 -7.75 -18.38 0.67
N GLU A 175 -8.90 -17.91 1.16
CA GLU A 175 -9.05 -16.58 1.74
C GLU A 175 -8.74 -16.65 3.25
N ILE A 176 -7.91 -15.72 3.72
CA ILE A 176 -7.41 -15.68 5.10
C ILE A 176 -7.86 -14.36 5.72
N ASP A 177 -8.55 -14.46 6.86
CA ASP A 177 -8.94 -13.32 7.68
C ASP A 177 -7.72 -12.76 8.43
N LEU A 178 -7.53 -11.43 8.34
CA LEU A 178 -6.40 -10.71 8.91
C LEU A 178 -6.69 -10.08 10.28
N THR A 179 -7.82 -10.39 10.93
CA THR A 179 -8.19 -9.81 12.24
C THR A 179 -7.12 -10.03 13.30
N GLU A 180 -6.52 -11.23 13.38
CA GLU A 180 -5.44 -11.54 14.32
C GLU A 180 -4.05 -11.06 13.86
N ALA A 181 -3.95 -10.59 12.61
CA ALA A 181 -2.71 -10.14 11.99
C ALA A 181 -2.97 -8.96 11.03
N PRO A 182 -3.32 -7.75 11.54
CA PRO A 182 -3.78 -6.65 10.71
C PRO A 182 -2.84 -6.19 9.60
N PHE A 183 -1.55 -6.47 9.78
CA PHE A 183 -0.48 -6.17 8.85
C PHE A 183 0.19 -7.43 8.28
N GLY A 184 -0.47 -8.58 8.36
CA GLY A 184 0.05 -9.87 7.93
C GLY A 184 1.14 -10.43 8.84
N LEU A 185 1.65 -11.61 8.48
CA LEU A 185 2.69 -12.34 9.21
C LEU A 185 3.67 -13.00 8.24
N GLY A 186 4.79 -13.49 8.80
CA GLY A 186 5.77 -14.27 8.06
C GLY A 186 6.47 -13.46 6.96
N PRO A 187 6.90 -14.11 5.86
CA PRO A 187 7.59 -13.44 4.76
C PRO A 187 6.81 -12.25 4.18
N HIS A 188 5.48 -12.30 4.24
CA HIS A 188 4.56 -11.32 3.67
C HIS A 188 4.02 -10.30 4.68
N ALA A 189 4.58 -10.23 5.90
CA ALA A 189 4.25 -9.16 6.84
C ALA A 189 4.51 -7.79 6.21
N CYS A 190 3.64 -6.81 6.45
CA CYS A 190 3.72 -5.49 5.85
C CYS A 190 5.00 -4.78 6.33
N PRO A 191 5.92 -4.39 5.42
CA PRO A 191 7.12 -3.66 5.81
C PRO A 191 6.80 -2.23 6.26
N ALA A 192 5.67 -1.67 5.80
CA ALA A 192 5.27 -0.29 6.04
C ALA A 192 4.36 -0.11 7.27
N HIS A 193 4.29 -1.08 8.19
CA HIS A 193 3.41 -1.02 9.37
C HIS A 193 3.58 0.30 10.16
N THR A 194 4.82 0.66 10.49
CA THR A 194 5.13 1.89 11.23
C THR A 194 4.75 3.14 10.43
N HIS A 195 5.09 3.19 9.14
CA HIS A 195 4.75 4.31 8.26
C HIS A 195 3.24 4.49 8.10
N ALA A 196 2.48 3.39 7.95
CA ALA A 196 1.03 3.42 7.83
C ALA A 196 0.38 4.00 9.09
N HIS A 197 0.83 3.58 10.28
CA HIS A 197 0.33 4.15 11.54
C HIS A 197 0.69 5.62 11.71
N SER A 198 1.93 6.02 11.39
CA SER A 198 2.33 7.42 11.41
C SER A 198 1.49 8.28 10.48
N LEU A 199 1.32 7.84 9.23
CA LEU A 199 0.52 8.53 8.22
C LEU A 199 -0.94 8.64 8.66
N ALA A 200 -1.56 7.54 9.08
CA ALA A 200 -2.96 7.54 9.52
C ALA A 200 -3.18 8.41 10.77
N SER A 201 -2.24 8.41 11.71
CA SER A 201 -2.35 9.25 12.90
C SER A 201 -2.30 10.74 12.56
N GLY A 202 -1.39 11.16 11.68
CA GLY A 202 -1.30 12.56 11.27
C GLY A 202 -2.54 13.01 10.50
N LEU A 203 -3.07 12.16 9.62
CA LEU A 203 -4.34 12.44 8.92
C LEU A 203 -5.52 12.57 9.90
N LEU A 204 -5.56 11.75 10.95
CA LEU A 204 -6.59 11.85 11.99
C LEU A 204 -6.46 13.14 12.81
N GLU A 205 -5.23 13.58 13.12
CA GLU A 205 -4.96 14.86 13.77
C GLU A 205 -5.46 16.04 12.93
N ALA A 206 -5.20 16.03 11.62
CA ALA A 206 -5.69 17.06 10.70
C ALA A 206 -7.22 17.11 10.60
N ALA A 207 -7.89 15.95 10.70
CA ALA A 207 -9.35 15.86 10.64
C ALA A 207 -10.06 16.25 11.96
N THR A 208 -9.33 16.27 13.08
CA THR A 208 -9.89 16.57 14.39
C THR A 208 -9.83 18.09 14.65
N PRO A 209 -10.97 18.78 14.86
CA PRO A 209 -10.96 20.20 15.18
C PRO A 209 -10.11 20.47 16.43
N GLN A 210 -9.16 21.39 16.34
CA GLN A 210 -8.46 21.86 17.53
C GLN A 210 -9.47 22.58 18.45
N PRO A 211 -9.47 22.31 19.77
CA PRO A 211 -10.27 23.11 20.69
C PRO A 211 -9.80 24.56 20.58
N THR A 212 -10.71 25.47 20.23
CA THR A 212 -10.44 26.91 20.28
C THR A 212 -10.04 27.26 21.71
N GLY A 213 -8.80 27.71 21.91
CA GLY A 213 -8.32 28.16 23.21
C GLY A 213 -9.22 29.24 23.80
N PRO A 214 -9.25 29.40 25.14
CA PRO A 214 -10.07 30.42 25.78
C PRO A 214 -9.67 31.80 25.25
N ASN A 215 -10.68 32.59 24.86
CA ASN A 215 -10.52 33.98 24.43
C ASN A 215 -9.76 34.75 25.52
N PRO A 216 -8.69 35.49 25.19
CA PRO A 216 -8.08 36.38 26.17
C PRO A 216 -9.12 37.41 26.60
N THR A 217 -9.24 37.58 27.92
CA THR A 217 -10.12 38.57 28.57
C THR A 217 -9.51 39.95 28.54
#